data_AF-A0A6A8ANP8-F1
#
_entry.id   AF-A0A6A8ANP8-F1
#
_cell.length_a   1.000
_cell.length_b   1.000
_cell.length_c   1.000
_cell.angle_alpha   90.00
_cell.angle_beta   90.00
_cell.angle_gamma   90.00
#
_symmetry.space_group_name_H-M   'P 1'
#
loop_
_entity.id
_entity.type
_entity.pdbx_description
1 polymer ?
#
loop_
_entity_poly.entity_id
_entity_poly.type
_entity_poly.pdbx_seq_one_letter_code
_entity_poly.pdbx_strand_id
1 'polypeptide(L)'
;MVNPYSDLDKRILGEVYGSTETMDNLVVLCDDYNSRWPGSGDDRKACEYMAGKLEGYGLEDVHLESLILPGWNRGSSTLTATSPKEKEIPCIALPHSASGSLPR
;
A
#
# COMPACT_ATOMS: atom_id res chain seq x y z
N MET A 1 -28.87 -11.73 26.25
CA MET A 1 -29.13 -10.31 25.95
C MET A 1 -29.25 -10.18 24.45
N VAL A 2 -30.34 -9.62 23.93
CA VAL A 2 -30.56 -9.48 22.47
C VAL A 2 -29.90 -8.18 22.02
N ASN A 3 -29.15 -8.21 20.90
CA ASN A 3 -28.52 -7.01 20.33
C ASN A 3 -29.61 -6.05 19.82
N PRO A 4 -29.76 -4.82 20.39
CA PRO A 4 -30.79 -3.88 19.99
C PRO A 4 -30.58 -3.30 18.58
N TYR A 5 -29.41 -3.48 17.98
CA TYR A 5 -29.06 -2.97 16.65
C TYR A 5 -29.15 -4.02 15.54
N SER A 6 -29.69 -5.21 15.82
CA SER A 6 -29.63 -6.34 14.89
C SER A 6 -30.15 -6.04 13.47
N ASP A 7 -31.17 -5.20 13.34
CA ASP A 7 -31.70 -4.84 12.00
C ASP A 7 -30.85 -3.79 11.29
N LEU A 8 -30.23 -2.88 12.04
CA LEU A 8 -29.25 -1.94 11.49
C LEU A 8 -28.00 -2.67 11.02
N ASP A 9 -27.49 -3.60 11.82
CA ASP A 9 -26.32 -4.42 11.49
C ASP A 9 -26.55 -5.21 10.19
N LYS A 10 -27.73 -5.85 10.05
CA LYS A 10 -28.09 -6.57 8.82
C LYS A 10 -28.11 -5.66 7.60
N ARG A 11 -28.61 -4.42 7.73
CA ARG A 11 -28.62 -3.44 6.64
C ARG A 11 -27.21 -3.03 6.24
N ILE A 12 -26.39 -2.66 7.21
CA ILE A 12 -24.98 -2.28 6.96
C ILE A 12 -24.24 -3.42 6.28
N LEU A 13 -24.37 -4.65 6.79
CA LEU A 13 -23.74 -5.82 6.17
C LEU A 13 -24.30 -6.07 4.76
N GLY A 14 -25.60 -5.91 4.56
CA GLY A 14 -26.22 -6.01 3.23
C GLY A 14 -25.60 -5.05 2.22
N GLU A 15 -25.40 -3.79 2.59
CA GLU A 15 -24.73 -2.78 1.75
C GLU A 15 -23.26 -3.14 1.50
N VAL A 16 -22.51 -3.51 2.55
CA VAL A 16 -21.08 -3.86 2.44
C VAL A 16 -20.86 -5.05 1.52
N TYR A 17 -21.70 -6.08 1.59
CA TYR A 17 -21.58 -7.26 0.73
C TYR A 17 -22.22 -7.09 -0.65
N GLY A 18 -23.16 -6.14 -0.80
CA GLY A 18 -23.83 -5.86 -2.06
C GLY A 18 -23.09 -4.86 -2.96
N SER A 19 -22.18 -4.07 -2.39
CA SER A 19 -21.45 -3.01 -3.10
C SER A 19 -20.10 -3.49 -3.64
N THR A 20 -19.72 -3.00 -4.83
CA THR A 20 -18.37 -3.18 -5.41
C THR A 20 -17.40 -2.07 -5.01
N GLU A 21 -17.90 -1.00 -4.38
CA GLU A 21 -17.18 0.25 -4.15
C GLU A 21 -15.81 0.07 -3.48
N THR A 22 -15.73 -0.78 -2.46
CA THR A 22 -14.48 -1.08 -1.76
C THR A 22 -13.46 -1.78 -2.68
N MET A 23 -13.94 -2.69 -3.52
CA MET A 23 -13.09 -3.38 -4.50
C MET A 23 -12.65 -2.44 -5.61
N ASP A 24 -13.54 -1.58 -6.11
CA ASP A 24 -13.23 -0.61 -7.15
C ASP A 24 -12.17 0.39 -6.66
N ASN A 25 -12.27 0.85 -5.41
CA ASN A 25 -11.22 1.66 -4.80
C ASN A 25 -9.88 0.92 -4.70
N LEU A 26 -9.91 -0.36 -4.31
CA LEU A 26 -8.69 -1.17 -4.22
C LEU A 26 -8.02 -1.34 -5.59
N VAL A 27 -8.81 -1.53 -6.65
CA VAL A 27 -8.30 -1.62 -8.02
C VAL A 27 -7.58 -0.34 -8.40
N VAL A 28 -8.21 0.82 -8.23
CA VAL A 28 -7.57 2.12 -8.49
C VAL A 28 -6.29 2.28 -7.68
N LEU A 29 -6.34 1.94 -6.38
CA LEU A 29 -5.15 2.04 -5.52
C LEU A 29 -3.97 1.20 -6.01
N CYS A 30 -4.24 -0.02 -6.51
CA CYS A 30 -3.21 -0.94 -6.98
C CYS A 30 -2.71 -0.61 -8.39
N ASP A 31 -3.62 -0.25 -9.29
CA ASP A 31 -3.32 -0.11 -10.71
C ASP A 31 -2.78 1.29 -11.05
N ASP A 32 -3.29 2.34 -10.38
CA ASP A 32 -2.94 3.73 -10.70
C ASP A 32 -1.83 4.30 -9.79
N TYR A 33 -1.66 3.74 -8.58
CA TYR A 33 -0.69 4.23 -7.58
C TYR A 33 0.38 3.20 -7.18
N ASN A 34 0.58 2.16 -7.99
CA ASN A 34 1.67 1.19 -7.84
C ASN A 34 1.75 0.63 -6.39
N SER A 35 2.96 0.62 -5.82
CA SER A 35 3.24 0.19 -4.45
C SER A 35 3.03 1.28 -3.40
N ARG A 36 2.71 2.52 -3.81
CA ARG A 36 2.57 3.69 -2.91
C ARG A 36 3.79 3.86 -2.00
N TRP A 37 4.97 3.65 -2.57
CA TRP A 37 6.22 3.70 -1.81
C TRP A 37 6.44 5.11 -1.24
N PRO A 38 6.68 5.26 0.08
CA PRO A 38 6.86 6.58 0.69
C PRO A 38 7.97 7.38 0.01
N GLY A 39 7.63 8.59 -0.43
CA GLY A 39 8.54 9.48 -1.16
C GLY A 39 8.66 9.22 -2.66
N SER A 40 7.92 8.26 -3.24
CA SER A 40 7.88 8.07 -4.71
C SER A 40 6.96 9.07 -5.42
N GLY A 41 6.09 9.77 -4.68
CA GLY A 41 5.06 10.67 -5.20
C GLY A 41 3.72 9.95 -5.43
N ASP A 42 3.72 8.64 -5.67
CA ASP A 42 2.48 7.85 -5.77
C ASP A 42 1.82 7.63 -4.40
N ASP A 43 2.60 7.68 -3.32
CA ASP A 43 2.12 7.72 -1.95
C ASP A 43 1.17 8.91 -1.72
N ARG A 44 1.62 10.12 -2.09
CA ARG A 44 0.81 11.33 -1.96
C ARG A 44 -0.45 11.29 -2.82
N LYS A 45 -0.34 10.87 -4.08
CA LYS A 45 -1.50 10.76 -4.99
C LYS A 45 -2.54 9.77 -4.46
N ALA A 46 -2.11 8.65 -3.89
CA ALA A 46 -3.01 7.69 -3.27
C ALA A 46 -3.73 8.27 -2.03
N CYS A 47 -3.04 9.07 -1.22
CA CYS A 47 -3.67 9.78 -0.12
C CYS A 47 -4.71 10.80 -0.62
N GLU A 48 -4.38 11.59 -1.64
CA GLU A 48 -5.30 12.57 -2.26
C GLU A 48 -6.52 11.87 -2.87
N TYR A 49 -6.34 10.72 -3.52
CA TYR A 49 -7.45 9.88 -4.01
C TYR A 49 -8.37 9.44 -2.88
N MET A 50 -7.81 8.88 -1.81
CA MET A 50 -8.60 8.42 -0.68
C MET A 50 -9.32 9.56 0.03
N ALA A 51 -8.68 10.73 0.19
CA ALA A 51 -9.34 11.91 0.72
C ALA A 51 -10.56 12.29 -0.13
N GLY A 52 -10.41 12.36 -1.46
CA GLY A 52 -11.53 12.64 -2.36
C GLY A 52 -12.65 11.59 -2.29
N LYS A 53 -12.33 10.30 -2.09
CA LYS A 53 -13.35 9.26 -1.85
C LYS A 53 -14.09 9.48 -0.55
N LEU A 54 -13.39 9.78 0.54
CA LEU A 54 -14.00 10.02 1.85
C LEU A 54 -14.89 11.27 1.84
N GLU A 55 -14.45 12.35 1.21
CA GLU A 55 -15.28 13.55 0.97
C GLU A 55 -16.53 13.19 0.15
N GLY A 56 -16.36 12.42 -0.93
CA GLY A 56 -17.46 11.96 -1.78
C GLY A 56 -18.47 11.06 -1.06
N TYR A 57 -18.05 10.36 0.00
CA TYR A 57 -18.93 9.58 0.87
C TYR A 57 -19.65 10.42 1.94
N GLY A 58 -19.34 11.72 2.02
CA GLY A 58 -19.95 12.64 2.97
C GLY A 58 -19.34 12.62 4.36
N LEU A 59 -18.08 12.18 4.50
CA LEU A 59 -17.36 12.35 5.77
C LEU A 59 -17.05 13.83 6.01
N GLU A 60 -17.08 14.21 7.29
CA GLU A 60 -16.70 15.54 7.74
C GLU A 60 -15.21 15.59 8.11
N ASP A 61 -14.61 16.78 7.99
CA ASP A 61 -13.21 17.06 8.38
C ASP A 61 -12.15 16.18 7.67
N VAL A 62 -12.35 15.89 6.39
CA VAL A 62 -11.35 15.17 5.60
C VAL A 62 -10.16 16.08 5.29
N HIS A 63 -8.97 15.68 5.72
CA HIS A 63 -7.73 16.40 5.45
C HIS A 63 -6.53 15.45 5.44
N LEU A 64 -5.41 15.93 4.90
CA LEU A 64 -4.15 15.18 4.86
C LEU A 64 -3.24 15.65 5.99
N GLU A 65 -2.68 14.70 6.74
CA GLU A 65 -1.65 14.95 7.74
C GLU A 65 -0.27 14.53 7.22
N SER A 66 0.73 15.40 7.40
CA SER A 66 2.10 15.10 7.01
C SER A 66 2.84 14.30 8.07
N LEU A 67 3.50 13.21 7.66
CA LEU A 67 4.40 12.42 8.51
C LEU A 67 5.84 12.52 7.99
N ILE A 68 6.79 12.67 8.90
CA ILE A 68 8.22 12.62 8.58
C ILE A 68 8.71 11.19 8.81
N LEU A 69 9.15 10.55 7.73
CA LEU A 69 9.67 9.18 7.75
C LEU A 69 11.10 9.14 7.19
N PRO A 70 11.97 8.25 7.69
CA PRO A 70 13.24 7.98 7.03
C PRO A 70 13.00 7.50 5.59
N GLY A 71 13.41 8.32 4.63
CA GLY A 71 13.31 7.96 3.22
C GLY A 71 14.27 6.83 2.86
N TRP A 72 13.84 5.95 1.95
CA TRP A 72 14.72 4.96 1.34
C TRP A 72 14.36 4.82 -0.13
N ASN A 73 15.38 4.88 -0.99
CA ASN A 73 15.26 4.61 -2.41
C ASN A 73 16.03 3.33 -2.74
N ARG A 74 15.36 2.41 -3.43
CA ARG A 74 15.95 1.14 -3.84
C ARG A 74 17.04 1.37 -4.90
N GLY A 75 18.26 0.93 -4.60
CA GLY A 75 19.35 0.84 -5.58
C GLY A 75 19.33 -0.48 -6.36
N SER A 76 20.41 -0.76 -7.09
CA SER A 76 20.61 -2.07 -7.74
C SER A 76 20.97 -3.16 -6.74
N SER A 77 20.60 -4.40 -7.03
CA SER A 77 21.01 -5.58 -6.24
C SER A 77 21.32 -6.75 -7.17
N THR A 78 22.44 -7.42 -6.92
CA THR A 78 22.87 -8.60 -7.67
C THR A 78 23.37 -9.67 -6.71
N LEU A 79 22.96 -10.91 -6.93
CA LEU A 79 23.40 -12.06 -6.14
C LEU A 79 23.81 -13.19 -7.06
N THR A 80 25.04 -13.67 -6.90
CA THR A 80 25.57 -14.81 -7.64
C THR A 80 26.03 -15.87 -6.65
N ALA A 81 25.45 -17.06 -6.70
CA ALA A 81 26.01 -18.24 -6.02
C ALA A 81 27.25 -18.69 -6.81
N THR A 82 28.40 -18.81 -6.16
CA THR A 82 29.68 -19.17 -6.81
C THR A 82 30.01 -20.66 -6.74
N SER A 83 29.41 -21.40 -5.79
CA SER A 83 29.64 -22.83 -5.57
C SER A 83 28.37 -23.50 -5.01
N PRO A 84 28.09 -24.77 -5.33
CA PRO A 84 28.86 -25.70 -6.19
C PRO A 84 28.71 -25.44 -7.70
N LYS A 85 27.80 -24.54 -8.10
CA LYS A 85 27.60 -24.13 -9.49
C LYS A 85 27.38 -22.63 -9.54
N GLU A 86 28.02 -21.97 -10.50
CA GLU A 86 27.79 -20.54 -10.75
C GLU A 86 26.35 -20.31 -11.22
N LYS A 87 25.61 -19.49 -10.48
CA LYS A 87 24.22 -19.17 -10.80
C LYS A 87 23.83 -17.79 -10.27
N GLU A 88 23.23 -16.97 -11.13
CA GLU A 88 22.55 -15.74 -10.69
C GLU A 88 21.22 -16.05 -10.02
N ILE A 89 20.95 -15.38 -8.90
CA ILE A 89 19.75 -15.54 -8.11
C ILE A 89 19.00 -14.21 -8.10
N PRO A 90 17.71 -14.18 -8.48
CA PRO A 90 16.89 -13.00 -8.32
C PRO A 90 16.90 -12.54 -6.87
N CYS A 91 17.29 -11.29 -6.65
CA CYS A 91 17.42 -10.72 -5.31
C CYS A 91 16.97 -9.27 -5.31
N ILE A 92 16.61 -8.78 -4.13
CA ILE A 92 16.25 -7.40 -3.90
C ILE A 92 16.90 -6.92 -2.61
N ALA A 93 17.27 -5.65 -2.52
CA ALA A 93 17.72 -5.05 -1.28
C ALA A 93 16.59 -5.02 -0.23
N LEU A 94 16.94 -5.23 1.04
CA LEU A 94 16.01 -4.96 2.13
C LEU A 94 16.01 -3.44 2.41
N PRO A 95 14.85 -2.84 2.71
CA PRO A 95 14.81 -1.43 3.07
C PRO A 95 15.76 -1.12 4.22
N HIS A 96 16.52 -0.02 4.10
CA HIS A 96 17.52 0.44 5.07
C HIS A 96 18.72 -0.50 5.33
N SER A 97 18.94 -1.56 4.54
CA SER A 97 20.17 -2.34 4.63
C SER A 97 21.39 -1.53 4.17
N ALA A 98 22.56 -1.81 4.74
CA ALA A 98 23.81 -1.19 4.31
C ALA A 98 24.10 -1.49 2.83
N SER A 99 24.65 -0.50 2.13
CA SER A 99 25.20 -0.69 0.78
C SER A 99 26.59 -1.31 0.85
N GLY A 100 26.89 -2.27 -0.02
CA GLY A 100 28.23 -2.83 -0.13
C GLY A 100 28.35 -3.86 -1.25
N SER A 101 29.58 -4.13 -1.65
CA SER A 101 29.93 -5.20 -2.58
C SER A 101 31.01 -6.07 -1.95
N LEU A 102 30.84 -7.39 -2.01
CA LEU A 102 31.89 -8.32 -1.64
C LEU A 102 32.72 -8.66 -2.89
N PRO A 103 34.05 -8.77 -2.78
CA PRO A 103 34.88 -9.25 -3.88
C PRO A 103 34.46 -10.68 -4.26
N ARG A 104 34.56 -10.99 -5.56
CA ARG A 104 34.31 -12.34 -6.09
C ARG A 104 35.38 -13.33 -5.66
#